data_AF-A0A2T4CWB8-F1
#
_entry.id   AF-A0A2T4CWB8-F1
#
_cell.length_a   1.000
_cell.length_b   1.000
_cell.length_c   1.000
_cell.angle_alpha   90.00
_cell.angle_beta   90.00
_cell.angle_gamma   90.00
#
_symmetry.space_group_name_H-M   'P 1'
#
loop_
_entity.id
_entity.type
_entity.pdbx_description
1 polymer ?
#
loop_
_entity_poly.entity_id
_entity_poly.type
_entity_poly.pdbx_seq_one_letter_code
_entity_poly.pdbx_strand_id
1 'polypeptide(L)'
;ASARADEPVSEGMVSILEPFIDTIVICTLTGLVILSSGVWSEKHENEFSRTDMVIVEGSFDESKEADREVLYHYFNNTGQESVEKYTGTILVENGRAISNGYTLLHARSIAENVRFIVAGEDPYSGSLRVENGQLRKEDITIIGESLMHSAVLTSVAFGKGYFGDMGEYIVPISLLLFAFSTAIAWSYYGDRAVVYLFGQRGVMPYRIIYVAGFFVASFADTTLVWTLSYVAIVLMTLPNLFGIMLLRREMKDTVKAYWQDFDAEKAKTKETK
;
A
#
# COMPACT_ATOMS: atom_id res chain seq x y z
N ALA A 1 -23.10 -7.82 3.90
CA ALA A 1 -24.46 -7.28 4.04
C ALA A 1 -25.39 -8.37 4.56
N SER A 2 -25.61 -8.39 5.87
CA SER A 2 -26.71 -9.12 6.52
C SER A 2 -27.23 -8.24 7.66
N ALA A 3 -27.37 -6.94 7.40
CA ALA A 3 -28.07 -6.06 8.31
C ALA A 3 -29.57 -6.37 8.17
N ARG A 4 -30.26 -6.55 9.30
CA ARG A 4 -31.73 -6.57 9.31
C ARG A 4 -32.19 -5.11 9.29
N ALA A 5 -32.12 -4.48 8.13
CA ALA A 5 -32.80 -3.21 7.89
C ALA A 5 -34.10 -3.52 7.17
N ASP A 6 -35.22 -2.99 7.67
CA ASP A 6 -36.52 -3.19 7.04
C ASP A 6 -36.61 -2.45 5.69
N GLU A 7 -35.72 -1.49 5.44
CA GLU A 7 -35.72 -0.63 4.26
C GLU A 7 -34.33 -0.49 3.61
N PRO A 8 -34.22 -0.67 2.27
CA PRO A 8 -32.94 -0.70 1.56
C PRO A 8 -32.19 0.64 1.55
N VAL A 9 -32.91 1.76 1.70
CA VAL A 9 -32.30 3.11 1.75
C VAL A 9 -31.49 3.30 3.03
N SER A 10 -31.97 2.77 4.16
CA SER A 10 -31.27 2.83 5.44
C SER A 10 -29.95 2.05 5.40
N GLU A 11 -29.96 0.83 4.84
CA GLU A 11 -28.74 0.04 4.64
C GLU A 11 -27.76 0.74 3.68
N GLY A 12 -28.26 1.35 2.60
CA GLY A 12 -27.45 2.15 1.68
C GLY A 12 -26.78 3.36 2.34
N MET A 13 -27.50 4.09 3.20
CA MET A 13 -26.95 5.23 3.96
C MET A 13 -25.84 4.79 4.92
N VAL A 14 -25.99 3.64 5.58
CA VAL A 14 -24.94 3.07 6.45
C VAL A 14 -23.74 2.64 5.62
N SER A 15 -23.93 2.03 4.45
CA SER A 15 -22.83 1.62 3.58
C SER A 15 -22.01 2.80 3.05
N ILE A 16 -22.61 3.98 2.81
CA ILE A 16 -21.88 5.20 2.42
C ILE A 16 -20.96 5.72 3.53
N LEU A 17 -21.25 5.40 4.80
CA LEU A 17 -20.42 5.79 5.93
C LEU A 17 -19.06 5.06 5.92
N GLU A 18 -18.97 3.86 5.35
CA GLU A 18 -17.74 3.07 5.27
C GLU A 18 -16.60 3.82 4.51
N PRO A 19 -16.77 4.22 3.23
CA PRO A 19 -15.73 4.97 2.52
C PRO A 19 -15.50 6.37 3.11
N PHE A 20 -16.51 6.99 3.74
CA PHE A 20 -16.31 8.26 4.45
C PHE A 20 -15.35 8.10 5.63
N ILE A 21 -15.59 7.11 6.50
CA ILE A 21 -14.71 6.84 7.63
C ILE A 21 -13.32 6.47 7.12
N ASP A 22 -13.22 5.54 6.17
CA ASP A 22 -11.93 5.04 5.68
C ASP A 22 -11.10 6.15 4.99
N THR A 23 -11.65 6.79 3.95
CA THR A 23 -10.88 7.74 3.14
C THR A 23 -10.81 9.13 3.76
N ILE A 24 -11.93 9.67 4.26
CA ILE A 24 -11.97 11.05 4.74
C ILE A 24 -11.45 11.16 6.16
N VAL A 25 -11.76 10.22 7.04
CA VAL A 25 -11.31 10.28 8.43
C VAL A 25 -9.96 9.59 8.58
N ILE A 26 -9.86 8.29 8.28
CA ILE A 26 -8.65 7.50 8.59
C ILE A 26 -7.48 7.92 7.69
N CYS A 27 -7.62 7.92 6.35
CA CYS A 27 -6.49 8.30 5.48
C CYS A 27 -6.03 9.75 5.71
N THR A 28 -6.95 10.69 5.96
CA THR A 28 -6.59 12.08 6.27
C THR A 28 -5.83 12.19 7.59
N LEU A 29 -6.26 11.48 8.64
CA LEU A 29 -5.55 11.46 9.92
C LEU A 29 -4.14 10.87 9.75
N THR A 30 -4.00 9.76 9.03
CA THR A 30 -2.68 9.17 8.72
C THR A 30 -1.80 10.16 7.96
N GLY A 31 -2.34 10.82 6.92
CA GLY A 31 -1.62 11.83 6.16
C GLY A 31 -1.19 13.03 7.01
N LEU A 32 -2.07 13.50 7.90
CA LEU A 32 -1.78 14.60 8.81
C LEU A 32 -0.65 14.23 9.78
N VAL A 33 -0.65 13.01 10.34
CA VAL A 33 0.42 12.52 11.23
C VAL A 33 1.75 12.45 10.50
N ILE A 34 1.78 11.94 9.27
CA ILE A 34 3.00 11.89 8.45
C ILE A 34 3.52 13.31 8.17
N LEU A 35 2.65 14.24 7.80
CA LEU A 35 3.05 15.61 7.49
C LEU A 35 3.51 16.39 8.73
N SER A 36 2.80 16.26 9.85
CA SER A 36 3.10 17.01 11.08
C SER A 36 4.35 16.51 11.82
N SER A 37 4.73 15.24 11.61
CA SER A 37 5.92 14.65 12.24
C SER A 37 7.23 14.97 11.52
N GLY A 38 7.18 15.46 10.27
CA GLY A 38 8.37 15.84 9.47
C GLY A 38 9.21 14.66 8.95
N VAL A 39 8.86 13.41 9.31
CA VAL A 39 9.65 12.21 8.96
C VAL A 39 9.75 11.96 7.46
N TRP A 40 8.81 12.50 6.67
CA TRP A 40 8.81 12.33 5.21
C TRP A 40 9.98 13.03 4.50
N SER A 41 10.65 13.97 5.18
CA SER A 41 11.81 14.70 4.66
C SER A 41 13.14 14.29 5.30
N GLU A 42 13.13 13.38 6.26
CA GLU A 42 14.31 12.96 7.00
C GLU A 42 14.77 11.58 6.55
N LYS A 43 16.09 11.38 6.45
CA LYS A 43 16.66 10.05 6.24
C LYS A 43 16.73 9.32 7.57
N HIS A 44 16.31 8.08 7.57
CA HIS A 44 16.29 7.21 8.73
C HIS A 44 17.12 5.96 8.43
N GLU A 45 17.83 5.47 9.44
CA GLU A 45 18.54 4.20 9.31
C GLU A 45 17.52 3.05 9.20
N ASN A 46 17.60 2.26 8.14
CA ASN A 46 16.74 1.11 7.92
C ASN A 46 17.41 0.01 7.10
N GLU A 47 16.84 -1.18 7.13
CA GLU A 47 17.19 -2.27 6.22
C GLU A 47 16.58 -2.00 4.84
N PHE A 48 17.40 -2.04 3.80
CA PHE A 48 16.99 -1.73 2.44
C PHE A 48 16.32 -2.93 1.78
N SER A 49 15.07 -2.74 1.38
CA SER A 49 14.36 -3.72 0.56
C SER A 49 15.01 -3.83 -0.81
N ARG A 50 15.24 -5.07 -1.28
CA ARG A 50 15.82 -5.34 -2.60
C ARG A 50 14.97 -4.79 -3.75
N THR A 51 13.65 -4.73 -3.58
CA THR A 51 12.72 -4.23 -4.60
C THR A 51 12.77 -2.72 -4.76
N ASP A 52 13.10 -2.01 -3.68
CA ASP A 52 13.09 -0.55 -3.61
C ASP A 52 14.49 0.04 -3.75
N MET A 53 15.48 -0.81 -4.00
CA MET A 53 16.88 -0.46 -4.14
C MET A 53 17.33 -0.60 -5.59
N VAL A 54 18.09 0.39 -6.06
CA VAL A 54 18.78 0.35 -7.35
C VAL A 54 20.13 1.04 -7.24
N ILE A 55 21.14 0.43 -7.84
CA ILE A 55 22.48 1.00 -7.92
C ILE A 55 22.63 1.61 -9.31
N VAL A 56 22.96 2.90 -9.35
CA VAL A 56 23.12 3.67 -10.58
C VAL A 56 24.57 4.06 -10.79
N GLU A 57 24.97 4.20 -12.04
CA GLU A 57 26.31 4.64 -12.41
C GLU A 57 26.46 6.15 -12.19
N GLY A 58 27.64 6.55 -11.72
CA GLY A 58 27.93 7.94 -11.36
C GLY A 58 27.76 8.23 -9.87
N SER A 59 28.25 9.39 -9.46
CA SER A 59 28.19 9.87 -8.07
C SER A 59 27.29 11.10 -8.00
N PHE A 60 26.06 10.88 -7.55
CA PHE A 60 25.05 11.92 -7.38
C PHE A 60 25.05 12.43 -5.94
N ASP A 61 24.68 13.70 -5.78
CA ASP A 61 24.59 14.38 -4.50
C ASP A 61 23.28 15.17 -4.42
N GLU A 62 22.38 14.75 -3.51
CA GLU A 62 21.08 15.40 -3.30
C GLU A 62 21.18 16.85 -2.81
N SER A 63 22.37 17.32 -2.39
CA SER A 63 22.58 18.74 -2.08
C SER A 63 22.72 19.61 -3.33
N LYS A 64 23.02 19.03 -4.50
CA LYS A 64 23.21 19.74 -5.77
C LYS A 64 21.92 19.78 -6.57
N GLU A 65 21.50 20.98 -6.96
CA GLU A 65 20.25 21.18 -7.70
C GLU A 65 20.22 20.42 -9.03
N ALA A 66 21.35 20.37 -9.76
CA ALA A 66 21.49 19.63 -11.01
C ALA A 66 21.26 18.11 -10.82
N ASP A 67 21.88 17.51 -9.80
CA ASP A 67 21.75 16.07 -9.53
C ASP A 67 20.31 15.72 -9.10
N ARG A 68 19.66 16.61 -8.33
CA ARG A 68 18.24 16.46 -7.95
C ARG A 68 17.31 16.47 -9.17
N GLU A 69 17.56 17.36 -10.14
CA GLU A 69 16.77 17.44 -11.36
C GLU A 69 16.93 16.18 -12.21
N VAL A 70 18.16 15.69 -12.37
CA VAL A 70 18.47 14.43 -13.06
C VAL A 70 17.76 13.24 -12.39
N LEU A 71 17.87 13.12 -11.06
CA LEU A 71 17.19 12.05 -10.32
C LEU A 71 15.65 12.18 -10.36
N TYR A 72 15.11 13.40 -10.34
CA TYR A 72 13.67 13.63 -10.50
C TYR A 72 13.17 13.09 -11.84
N HIS A 73 13.89 13.37 -12.92
CA HIS A 73 13.55 12.85 -14.25
C HIS A 73 13.69 11.32 -14.35
N TYR A 74 14.74 10.75 -13.74
CA TYR A 74 14.93 9.30 -13.66
C TYR A 74 13.76 8.63 -12.93
N PHE A 75 13.39 9.13 -11.74
CA PHE A 75 12.34 8.53 -10.94
C PHE A 75 10.93 8.67 -11.54
N ASN A 76 10.71 9.65 -12.42
CA ASN A 76 9.42 9.89 -13.06
C ASN A 76 9.35 9.43 -14.51
N ASN A 77 10.46 8.90 -15.08
CA ASN A 77 10.57 8.53 -16.48
C ASN A 77 10.22 9.68 -17.45
N THR A 78 10.61 10.92 -17.11
CA THR A 78 10.22 12.14 -17.87
C THR A 78 11.36 12.84 -18.62
N GLY A 79 12.59 12.30 -18.62
CA GLY A 79 13.78 12.94 -19.21
C GLY A 79 14.50 12.15 -20.31
N GLN A 80 15.36 12.84 -21.07
CA GLN A 80 16.25 12.28 -22.10
C GLN A 80 17.60 11.79 -21.55
N GLU A 81 18.05 12.29 -20.40
CA GLU A 81 19.28 11.84 -19.74
C GLU A 81 18.96 10.60 -18.89
N SER A 82 19.32 9.43 -19.40
CA SER A 82 19.13 8.18 -18.68
C SER A 82 20.24 8.02 -17.66
N VAL A 83 19.92 8.22 -16.38
CA VAL A 83 20.72 7.65 -15.29
C VAL A 83 20.82 6.14 -15.56
N GLU A 84 22.02 5.67 -15.86
CA GLU A 84 22.24 4.27 -16.24
C GLU A 84 22.33 3.39 -15.00
N LYS A 85 21.82 2.16 -15.13
CA LYS A 85 21.89 1.17 -14.05
C LYS A 85 23.30 0.61 -14.00
N TYR A 86 23.92 0.66 -12.83
CA TYR A 86 25.29 0.19 -12.65
C TYR A 86 25.41 -1.30 -12.92
N THR A 87 26.41 -1.70 -13.71
CA THR A 87 26.78 -3.10 -13.90
C THR A 87 28.28 -3.24 -13.68
N GLY A 88 28.69 -4.02 -12.69
CA GLY A 88 30.08 -4.08 -12.28
C GLY A 88 30.29 -4.82 -10.97
N THR A 89 31.44 -4.54 -10.35
CA THR A 89 31.82 -5.13 -9.07
C THR A 89 32.09 -4.06 -8.05
N ILE A 90 31.36 -4.10 -6.93
CA ILE A 90 31.58 -3.25 -5.76
C ILE A 90 32.47 -4.03 -4.79
N LEU A 91 33.64 -3.48 -4.48
CA LEU A 91 34.51 -4.00 -3.43
C LEU A 91 34.07 -3.44 -2.09
N VAL A 92 33.87 -4.33 -1.13
CA VAL A 92 33.47 -4.00 0.24
C VAL A 92 34.53 -4.52 1.20
N GLU A 93 34.90 -3.72 2.19
CA GLU A 93 35.80 -4.09 3.27
C GLU A 93 35.20 -3.62 4.60
N ASN A 94 35.17 -4.51 5.58
CA ASN A 94 34.57 -4.25 6.89
C ASN A 94 33.15 -3.64 6.79
N GLY A 95 32.35 -4.15 5.86
CA GLY A 95 30.97 -3.73 5.63
C GLY A 95 30.82 -2.40 4.89
N ARG A 96 31.90 -1.72 4.50
CA ARG A 96 31.84 -0.45 3.74
C ARG A 96 32.39 -0.63 2.34
N ALA A 97 31.75 -0.02 1.37
CA ALA A 97 32.25 -0.03 0.00
C ALA A 97 33.48 0.86 -0.15
N ILE A 98 34.49 0.35 -0.85
CA ILE A 98 35.71 1.09 -1.23
C ILE A 98 35.61 1.55 -2.70
N SER A 99 34.86 0.82 -3.52
CA SER A 99 34.64 1.19 -4.92
C SER A 99 33.88 2.51 -5.03
N ASN A 100 34.31 3.37 -5.96
CA ASN A 100 33.66 4.63 -6.30
C ASN A 100 32.95 4.52 -7.67
N GLY A 101 32.24 5.58 -8.06
CA GLY A 101 31.62 5.69 -9.39
C GLY A 101 30.21 5.08 -9.49
N TYR A 102 29.58 4.82 -8.35
CA TYR A 102 28.18 4.44 -8.29
C TYR A 102 27.47 5.21 -7.17
N THR A 103 26.13 5.27 -7.27
CA THR A 103 25.25 5.79 -6.21
C THR A 103 24.21 4.73 -5.89
N LEU A 104 24.02 4.45 -4.61
CA LEU A 104 22.95 3.54 -4.17
C LEU A 104 21.70 4.37 -3.91
N LEU A 105 20.62 4.03 -4.60
CA LEU A 105 19.31 4.63 -4.39
C LEU A 105 18.43 3.62 -3.65
N HIS A 106 17.72 4.08 -2.64
CA HIS A 106 16.71 3.31 -1.92
C HIS A 106 15.47 4.18 -1.70
N ALA A 107 14.27 3.63 -1.89
CA ALA A 107 13.00 4.32 -1.63
C ALA A 107 12.91 5.72 -2.29
N ARG A 108 13.43 5.84 -3.52
CA ARG A 108 13.50 7.10 -4.31
C ARG A 108 14.34 8.22 -3.66
N SER A 109 15.37 7.85 -2.89
CA SER A 109 16.38 8.76 -2.33
C SER A 109 17.77 8.16 -2.43
N ILE A 110 18.80 8.99 -2.40
CA ILE A 110 20.19 8.58 -2.25
C ILE A 110 20.39 7.99 -0.85
N ALA A 111 20.89 6.77 -0.79
CA ALA A 111 21.25 6.14 0.46
C ALA A 111 22.60 6.64 0.98
N GLU A 112 22.64 6.93 2.27
CA GLU A 112 23.81 7.42 2.99
C GLU A 112 24.24 6.38 4.04
N ASN A 113 25.49 6.49 4.53
CA ASN A 113 26.02 5.66 5.61
C ASN A 113 25.80 4.13 5.44
N VAL A 114 25.85 3.68 4.19
CA VAL A 114 25.52 2.31 3.78
C VAL A 114 26.54 1.29 4.32
N ARG A 115 26.01 0.21 4.89
CA ARG A 115 26.74 -0.94 5.43
C ARG A 115 26.21 -2.23 4.84
N PHE A 116 27.13 -3.12 4.47
CA PHE A 116 26.84 -4.45 3.95
C PHE A 116 27.15 -5.48 5.05
N ILE A 117 26.15 -6.28 5.41
CA ILE A 117 26.19 -7.23 6.52
C ILE A 117 25.86 -8.62 5.97
N VAL A 118 26.53 -9.65 6.46
CA VAL A 118 26.24 -11.04 6.14
C VAL A 118 25.65 -11.73 7.38
N ALA A 119 24.61 -12.55 7.19
CA ALA A 119 23.95 -13.29 8.26
C ALA A 119 23.47 -12.43 9.45
N GLY A 120 23.19 -11.14 9.23
CA GLY A 120 22.60 -10.23 10.22
C GLY A 120 23.55 -9.67 11.28
N GLU A 121 24.76 -10.20 11.43
CA GLU A 121 25.68 -9.81 12.51
C GLU A 121 27.05 -9.33 12.02
N ASP A 122 27.61 -9.95 10.97
CA ASP A 122 29.00 -9.73 10.59
C ASP A 122 29.17 -8.76 9.42
N PRO A 123 30.12 -7.79 9.51
CA PRO A 123 30.42 -6.90 8.39
C PRO A 123 30.99 -7.67 7.20
N TYR A 124 30.39 -7.50 6.03
CA TYR A 124 30.83 -8.18 4.82
C TYR A 124 32.16 -7.61 4.30
N SER A 125 33.08 -8.50 3.93
CA SER A 125 34.30 -8.14 3.20
C SER A 125 34.43 -9.03 1.97
N GLY A 126 34.58 -8.42 0.79
CA GLY A 126 34.69 -9.14 -0.47
C GLY A 126 34.14 -8.35 -1.65
N SER A 127 34.01 -9.02 -2.79
CA SER A 127 33.42 -8.44 -3.99
C SER A 127 31.91 -8.71 -4.05
N LEU A 128 31.17 -7.71 -4.52
CA LEU A 128 29.75 -7.76 -4.79
C LEU A 128 29.51 -7.52 -6.27
N ARG A 129 28.88 -8.48 -6.93
CA ARG A 129 28.53 -8.35 -8.34
C ARG A 129 27.15 -7.68 -8.46
N VAL A 130 27.12 -6.59 -9.20
CA VAL A 130 25.91 -5.83 -9.53
C VAL A 130 25.66 -5.99 -11.02
N GLU A 131 24.44 -6.34 -11.39
CA GLU A 131 24.01 -6.42 -12.80
C GLU A 131 22.69 -5.69 -12.95
N ASN A 132 22.63 -4.77 -13.91
CA ASN A 132 21.46 -3.91 -14.14
C ASN A 132 20.96 -3.24 -12.84
N GLY A 133 21.89 -2.72 -12.03
CA GLY A 133 21.60 -2.01 -10.79
C GLY A 133 21.11 -2.88 -9.64
N GLN A 134 21.07 -4.20 -9.80
CA GLN A 134 20.67 -5.16 -8.76
C GLN A 134 21.84 -6.01 -8.30
N LEU A 135 21.90 -6.27 -7.00
CA LEU A 135 22.90 -7.15 -6.41
C LEU A 135 22.55 -8.62 -6.66
N ARG A 136 23.51 -9.39 -7.15
CA ARG A 136 23.34 -10.83 -7.42
C ARG A 136 23.35 -11.71 -6.18
N LYS A 137 24.01 -11.25 -5.11
CA LYS A 137 24.18 -12.05 -3.89
C LYS A 137 23.02 -11.79 -2.93
N GLU A 138 22.23 -12.82 -2.67
CA GLU A 138 20.99 -12.70 -1.87
C GLU A 138 21.28 -12.62 -0.37
N ASP A 139 22.30 -13.31 0.13
CA ASP A 139 22.63 -13.45 1.56
C ASP A 139 23.21 -12.18 2.24
N ILE A 140 23.09 -11.02 1.61
CA ILE A 140 23.69 -9.77 2.10
C ILE A 140 22.61 -8.77 2.44
N THR A 141 22.51 -8.45 3.72
CA THR A 141 21.66 -7.38 4.21
C THR A 141 22.37 -6.05 4.01
N ILE A 142 21.63 -5.04 3.56
CA ILE A 142 22.13 -3.68 3.40
C ILE A 142 21.37 -2.78 4.34
N ILE A 143 22.11 -2.06 5.16
CA ILE A 143 21.58 -1.11 6.14
C ILE A 143 22.19 0.24 5.85
N GLY A 144 21.40 1.30 5.86
CA GLY A 144 21.89 2.66 5.70
C GLY A 144 20.79 3.67 5.98
N GLU A 145 21.10 4.94 5.78
CA GLU A 145 20.16 6.04 5.96
C GLU A 145 19.52 6.38 4.62
N SER A 146 18.20 6.41 4.59
CA SER A 146 17.41 6.68 3.38
C SER A 146 16.08 7.31 3.77
N LEU A 147 15.41 7.98 2.83
CA LEU A 147 13.98 8.21 2.97
C LEU A 147 13.23 6.87 3.07
N MET A 148 12.06 6.89 3.68
CA MET A 148 11.20 5.71 3.85
C MET A 148 9.85 5.96 3.20
N HIS A 149 9.16 4.90 2.77
CA HIS A 149 7.79 5.00 2.27
C HIS A 149 6.87 3.92 2.87
N SER A 150 5.58 4.02 2.55
CA SER A 150 4.56 3.03 2.90
C SER A 150 4.38 2.84 4.41
N ALA A 151 4.12 1.61 4.86
CA ALA A 151 3.80 1.30 6.26
C ALA A 151 4.93 1.71 7.23
N VAL A 152 6.19 1.56 6.84
CA VAL A 152 7.32 1.83 7.72
C VAL A 152 7.43 3.33 8.03
N LEU A 153 7.24 4.20 7.01
CA LEU A 153 7.16 5.65 7.22
C LEU A 153 6.05 6.03 8.19
N THR A 154 4.89 5.35 8.09
CA THR A 154 3.77 5.60 9.00
C THR A 154 4.11 5.18 10.42
N SER A 155 4.74 4.02 10.63
CA SER A 155 5.17 3.58 11.97
C SER A 155 6.11 4.57 12.63
N VAL A 156 7.12 5.07 11.90
CA VAL A 156 8.08 6.07 12.41
C VAL A 156 7.37 7.42 12.69
N ALA A 157 6.45 7.85 11.83
CA ALA A 157 5.66 9.06 12.04
C ALA A 157 4.83 8.99 13.34
N PHE A 158 4.17 7.85 13.59
CA PHE A 158 3.39 7.62 14.81
C PHE A 158 4.30 7.50 16.04
N GLY A 159 5.51 6.96 15.88
CA GLY A 159 6.56 6.90 16.89
C GLY A 159 7.00 8.27 17.42
N LYS A 160 7.12 9.27 16.53
CA LYS A 160 7.40 10.67 16.90
C LYS A 160 6.20 11.39 17.55
N GLY A 161 5.02 10.79 17.50
CA GLY A 161 3.79 11.38 18.03
C GLY A 161 3.68 11.26 19.55
N TYR A 162 2.51 11.61 20.08
CA TYR A 162 2.20 11.53 21.51
C TYR A 162 2.38 10.11 22.10
N PHE A 163 2.18 9.07 21.27
CA PHE A 163 2.27 7.68 21.69
C PHE A 163 3.71 7.17 21.83
N GLY A 164 4.73 7.95 21.43
CA GLY A 164 6.14 7.56 21.52
C GLY A 164 6.39 6.21 20.85
N ASP A 165 7.31 5.42 21.41
CA ASP A 165 7.69 4.08 20.91
C ASP A 165 6.49 3.12 20.77
N MET A 166 5.39 3.31 21.52
CA MET A 166 4.17 2.51 21.36
C MET A 166 3.48 2.77 20.02
N GLY A 167 3.62 3.98 19.47
CA GLY A 167 3.10 4.35 18.16
C GLY A 167 3.66 3.48 17.04
N GLU A 168 4.92 3.05 17.15
CA GLU A 168 5.57 2.18 16.18
C GLU A 168 4.93 0.79 16.12
N TYR A 169 4.45 0.25 17.26
CA TYR A 169 3.80 -1.06 17.34
C TYR A 169 2.30 -1.02 17.01
N ILE A 170 1.63 0.11 17.28
CA ILE A 170 0.18 0.24 17.00
C ILE A 170 -0.11 0.12 15.50
N VAL A 171 0.73 0.72 14.64
CA VAL A 171 0.56 0.70 13.18
C VAL A 171 0.58 -0.73 12.59
N PRO A 172 1.61 -1.58 12.81
CA PRO A 172 1.65 -2.92 12.24
C PRO A 172 0.54 -3.83 12.78
N ILE A 173 0.16 -3.70 14.06
CA ILE A 173 -0.98 -4.44 14.62
C ILE A 173 -2.28 -4.02 13.93
N SER A 174 -2.49 -2.72 13.76
CA SER A 174 -3.66 -2.18 13.06
C SER A 174 -3.70 -2.64 11.60
N LEU A 175 -2.56 -2.61 10.92
CA LEU A 175 -2.42 -3.06 9.54
C LEU A 175 -2.71 -4.56 9.39
N LEU A 176 -2.25 -5.39 10.33
CA LEU A 176 -2.57 -6.81 10.37
C LEU A 176 -4.08 -7.06 10.53
N LEU A 177 -4.72 -6.37 11.48
CA LEU A 177 -6.17 -6.48 11.71
C LEU A 177 -6.97 -5.99 10.50
N PHE A 178 -6.53 -4.91 9.87
CA PHE A 178 -7.16 -4.36 8.66
C PHE A 178 -7.02 -5.28 7.45
N ALA A 179 -5.84 -5.87 7.23
CA ALA A 179 -5.63 -6.84 6.17
C ALA A 179 -6.51 -8.09 6.38
N PHE A 180 -6.62 -8.57 7.62
CA PHE A 180 -7.46 -9.71 7.97
C PHE A 180 -8.95 -9.43 7.79
N SER A 181 -9.44 -8.27 8.24
CA SER A 181 -10.85 -7.90 8.07
C SER A 181 -11.21 -7.74 6.59
N THR A 182 -10.32 -7.13 5.79
CA THR A 182 -10.46 -7.00 4.34
C THR A 182 -10.52 -8.37 3.68
N ALA A 183 -9.63 -9.30 4.05
CA ALA A 183 -9.63 -10.65 3.53
C ALA A 183 -10.96 -11.40 3.79
N ILE A 184 -11.57 -11.21 4.97
CA ILE A 184 -12.87 -11.80 5.29
C ILE A 184 -13.99 -11.17 4.45
N ALA A 185 -14.02 -9.84 4.35
CA ALA A 185 -15.03 -9.13 3.58
C ALA A 185 -15.02 -9.54 2.10
N TRP A 186 -13.84 -9.59 1.48
CA TRP A 186 -13.68 -10.03 0.09
C TRP A 186 -14.01 -11.51 -0.12
N SER A 187 -13.69 -12.38 0.85
CA SER A 187 -14.15 -13.76 0.84
C SER A 187 -15.68 -13.84 0.82
N TYR A 188 -16.36 -13.02 1.65
CA TYR A 188 -17.81 -12.97 1.69
C TYR A 188 -18.44 -12.43 0.38
N TYR A 189 -17.87 -11.38 -0.23
CA TYR A 189 -18.35 -10.90 -1.53
C TYR A 189 -18.21 -11.96 -2.61
N GLY A 190 -17.09 -12.67 -2.63
CA GLY A 190 -16.88 -13.80 -3.53
C GLY A 190 -17.84 -14.96 -3.27
N ASP A 191 -18.16 -15.27 -2.01
CA ASP A 191 -19.19 -16.27 -1.68
C ASP A 191 -20.53 -15.91 -2.36
N ARG A 192 -20.94 -14.64 -2.30
CA ARG A 192 -22.20 -14.18 -2.94
C ARG A 192 -22.14 -14.31 -4.46
N ALA A 193 -21.03 -13.95 -5.09
CA ALA A 193 -20.83 -14.10 -6.52
C ALA A 193 -20.86 -15.58 -6.95
N VAL A 194 -20.25 -16.46 -6.18
CA VAL A 194 -20.24 -17.91 -6.45
C VAL A 194 -21.61 -18.53 -6.26
N VAL A 195 -22.37 -18.12 -5.23
CA VAL A 195 -23.77 -18.54 -5.06
C VAL A 195 -24.60 -18.13 -6.28
N TYR A 196 -24.41 -16.94 -6.82
CA TYR A 196 -25.12 -16.48 -8.01
C TYR A 196 -24.80 -17.31 -9.26
N LEU A 197 -23.52 -17.69 -9.45
CA LEU A 197 -23.07 -18.41 -10.66
C LEU A 197 -23.25 -19.92 -10.59
N PHE A 198 -22.91 -20.54 -9.46
CA PHE A 198 -22.78 -21.99 -9.30
C PHE A 198 -23.68 -22.55 -8.19
N GLY A 199 -24.47 -21.71 -7.54
CA GLY A 199 -25.30 -22.08 -6.40
C GLY A 199 -24.49 -22.34 -5.13
N GLN A 200 -25.19 -22.73 -4.07
CA GLN A 200 -24.61 -22.87 -2.72
C GLN A 200 -23.52 -23.94 -2.60
N ARG A 201 -23.50 -24.92 -3.51
CA ARG A 201 -22.49 -26.00 -3.53
C ARG A 201 -21.10 -25.50 -3.97
N GLY A 202 -21.03 -24.41 -4.73
CA GLY A 202 -19.76 -23.84 -5.20
C GLY A 202 -18.96 -23.08 -4.12
N VAL A 203 -19.60 -22.72 -3.01
CA VAL A 203 -19.00 -21.84 -1.98
C VAL A 203 -17.80 -22.47 -1.31
N MET A 204 -17.88 -23.74 -0.91
CA MET A 204 -16.77 -24.39 -0.20
C MET A 204 -15.53 -24.58 -1.10
N PRO A 205 -15.64 -25.07 -2.36
CA PRO A 205 -14.52 -25.05 -3.29
C PRO A 205 -13.90 -23.66 -3.48
N TYR A 206 -14.73 -22.62 -3.62
CA TYR A 206 -14.24 -21.25 -3.75
C TYR A 206 -13.40 -20.81 -2.54
N ARG A 207 -13.87 -21.03 -1.31
CA ARG A 207 -13.14 -20.64 -0.10
C ARG A 207 -11.79 -21.35 0.02
N ILE A 208 -11.72 -22.63 -0.38
CA ILE A 208 -10.45 -23.37 -0.40
C ILE A 208 -9.48 -22.72 -1.40
N ILE A 209 -9.95 -22.40 -2.61
CA ILE A 209 -9.14 -21.73 -3.63
C ILE A 209 -8.71 -20.34 -3.14
N TYR A 210 -9.62 -19.59 -2.51
CA TYR A 210 -9.34 -18.26 -1.96
C TYR A 210 -8.21 -18.30 -0.92
N VAL A 211 -8.27 -19.23 0.04
CA VAL A 211 -7.21 -19.42 1.06
C VAL A 211 -5.91 -19.92 0.42
N ALA A 212 -5.97 -20.86 -0.52
CA ALA A 212 -4.78 -21.30 -1.26
C ALA A 212 -4.14 -20.15 -2.05
N GLY A 213 -4.95 -19.20 -2.54
CA GLY A 213 -4.50 -17.98 -3.20
C GLY A 213 -3.59 -17.12 -2.32
N PHE A 214 -3.84 -17.01 -1.02
CA PHE A 214 -2.94 -16.30 -0.09
C PHE A 214 -1.57 -16.95 0.01
N PHE A 215 -1.52 -18.28 0.01
CA PHE A 215 -0.26 -19.00 -0.01
C PHE A 215 0.49 -18.75 -1.31
N VAL A 216 -0.18 -18.79 -2.47
CA VAL A 216 0.44 -18.47 -3.76
C VAL A 216 0.92 -17.02 -3.83
N ALA A 217 0.15 -16.09 -3.25
CA ALA A 217 0.48 -14.67 -3.25
C ALA A 217 1.75 -14.35 -2.44
N SER A 218 2.15 -15.18 -1.46
CA SER A 218 3.35 -14.91 -0.65
C SER A 218 4.66 -15.06 -1.41
N PHE A 219 4.66 -15.74 -2.56
CA PHE A 219 5.83 -15.92 -3.44
C PHE A 219 5.57 -15.48 -4.89
N ALA A 220 4.41 -14.90 -5.18
CA ALA A 220 4.12 -14.31 -6.49
C ALA A 220 4.69 -12.89 -6.60
N ASP A 221 5.11 -12.50 -7.81
CA ASP A 221 5.56 -11.13 -8.08
C ASP A 221 4.42 -10.13 -7.80
N THR A 222 4.70 -9.11 -6.98
CA THR A 222 3.73 -8.10 -6.58
C THR A 222 3.19 -7.31 -7.77
N THR A 223 4.00 -7.06 -8.79
CA THR A 223 3.60 -6.36 -10.03
C THR A 223 2.50 -7.13 -10.77
N LEU A 224 2.62 -8.46 -10.83
CA LEU A 224 1.62 -9.31 -11.47
C LEU A 224 0.30 -9.27 -10.70
N VAL A 225 0.36 -9.34 -9.36
CA VAL A 225 -0.81 -9.25 -8.48
C VAL A 225 -1.54 -7.91 -8.66
N TRP A 226 -0.82 -6.79 -8.64
CA TRP A 226 -1.40 -5.47 -8.86
C TRP A 226 -2.01 -5.33 -10.27
N THR A 227 -1.32 -5.81 -11.30
CA THR A 227 -1.79 -5.73 -12.69
C THR A 227 -3.11 -6.49 -12.88
N LEU A 228 -3.20 -7.73 -12.38
CA LEU A 228 -4.42 -8.52 -12.44
C LEU A 228 -5.55 -7.87 -11.63
N SER A 229 -5.22 -7.30 -10.47
CA SER A 229 -6.20 -6.60 -9.63
C SER A 229 -6.79 -5.39 -10.34
N TYR A 230 -5.98 -4.57 -11.02
CA TYR A 230 -6.48 -3.41 -11.76
C TYR A 230 -7.44 -3.82 -12.89
N VAL A 231 -7.10 -4.87 -13.64
CA VAL A 231 -7.97 -5.39 -14.70
C VAL A 231 -9.30 -5.87 -14.10
N ALA A 232 -9.26 -6.66 -13.02
CA ALA A 232 -10.46 -7.16 -12.35
C ALA A 232 -11.35 -6.03 -11.80
N ILE A 233 -10.74 -4.99 -11.20
CA ILE A 233 -11.45 -3.82 -10.67
C ILE A 233 -12.20 -3.10 -11.79
N VAL A 234 -11.59 -2.88 -12.95
CA VAL A 234 -12.26 -2.24 -14.09
C VAL A 234 -13.42 -3.12 -14.60
N LEU A 235 -13.18 -4.43 -14.72
CA LEU A 235 -14.17 -5.39 -15.20
C LEU A 235 -15.41 -5.48 -14.31
N MET A 236 -15.26 -5.38 -13.00
CA MET A 236 -16.39 -5.37 -12.05
C MET A 236 -17.06 -3.99 -11.95
N THR A 237 -16.27 -2.91 -12.02
CA THR A 237 -16.76 -1.54 -11.78
C THR A 237 -17.61 -1.05 -12.95
N LEU A 238 -17.20 -1.29 -14.19
CA LEU A 238 -17.89 -0.76 -15.37
C LEU A 238 -19.36 -1.26 -15.48
N PRO A 239 -19.65 -2.57 -15.38
CA PRO A 239 -21.03 -3.06 -15.43
C PRO A 239 -21.87 -2.54 -14.26
N ASN A 240 -21.29 -2.45 -13.07
CA ASN A 240 -21.99 -1.97 -11.87
C ASN A 240 -22.36 -0.49 -12.00
N LEU A 241 -21.44 0.36 -12.43
CA LEU A 241 -21.71 1.79 -12.67
C LEU A 241 -22.75 1.98 -13.76
N PHE A 242 -22.69 1.19 -14.83
CA PHE A 242 -23.70 1.20 -15.88
C PHE A 242 -25.08 0.81 -15.34
N GLY A 243 -25.17 -0.25 -14.53
CA GLY A 243 -26.40 -0.67 -13.88
C GLY A 243 -26.99 0.40 -12.96
N ILE A 244 -26.17 1.03 -12.12
CA ILE A 244 -26.58 2.14 -11.26
C ILE A 244 -27.10 3.31 -12.10
N MET A 245 -26.45 3.64 -13.21
CA MET A 245 -26.87 4.72 -14.09
C MET A 245 -28.22 4.43 -14.75
N LEU A 246 -28.49 3.18 -15.15
CA LEU A 246 -29.80 2.77 -15.66
C LEU A 246 -30.89 2.85 -14.59
N LEU A 247 -30.60 2.35 -13.39
CA LEU A 247 -31.54 2.27 -12.26
C LEU A 247 -31.64 3.57 -11.44
N ARG A 248 -31.06 4.68 -11.92
CA ARG A 248 -30.98 5.94 -11.18
C ARG A 248 -32.36 6.54 -10.86
N ARG A 249 -33.36 6.27 -11.70
CA ARG A 249 -34.73 6.80 -11.50
C ARG A 249 -35.42 6.05 -10.38
N GLU A 250 -35.35 4.72 -10.42
CA GLU A 250 -35.88 3.79 -9.42
C GLU A 250 -35.25 4.03 -8.05
N MET A 251 -33.92 4.24 -8.01
CA MET A 251 -33.20 4.67 -6.81
C MET A 251 -33.76 5.98 -6.25
N LYS A 252 -33.94 7.01 -7.10
CA LYS A 252 -34.46 8.31 -6.68
C LYS A 252 -35.87 8.21 -6.12
N ASP A 253 -36.73 7.42 -6.76
CA ASP A 253 -38.12 7.24 -6.32
C ASP A 253 -38.18 6.47 -5.00
N THR A 254 -37.36 5.44 -4.83
CA THR A 254 -37.26 4.67 -3.57
C THR A 254 -36.75 5.53 -2.41
N VAL A 255 -35.71 6.34 -2.64
CA VAL A 255 -35.20 7.29 -1.62
C VAL A 255 -36.27 8.33 -1.27
N LYS A 256 -37.02 8.84 -2.26
CA LYS A 256 -38.10 9.79 -2.00
C LYS A 256 -39.20 9.18 -1.14
N ALA A 257 -39.63 7.95 -1.43
CA ALA A 257 -40.63 7.23 -0.66
C ALA A 257 -40.17 7.04 0.80
N TYR A 258 -38.94 6.58 1.01
CA TYR A 258 -38.33 6.43 2.34
C TYR A 258 -38.44 7.71 3.19
N TRP A 259 -38.07 8.86 2.64
CA TRP A 259 -38.15 10.13 3.39
C TRP A 259 -39.58 10.56 3.70
N GLN A 260 -40.53 10.28 2.80
CA GLN A 260 -41.95 10.56 3.03
C GLN A 260 -42.50 9.72 4.18
N ASP A 261 -42.18 8.43 4.20
CA ASP A 261 -42.63 7.51 5.24
C ASP A 261 -41.97 7.85 6.59
N PHE A 262 -40.66 8.13 6.59
CA PHE A 262 -39.92 8.54 7.77
C PHE A 262 -40.47 9.82 8.41
N ASP A 263 -40.77 10.85 7.60
CA ASP A 263 -41.36 12.11 8.09
C ASP A 263 -42.79 11.89 8.64
N ALA A 264 -43.57 11.03 7.99
CA ALA A 264 -44.92 10.68 8.44
C ALA A 264 -44.92 9.93 9.79
N GLU A 265 -44.00 8.97 9.99
CA GLU A 265 -43.83 8.28 11.27
C GLU A 265 -43.38 9.23 12.38
N LYS A 266 -42.45 10.13 12.06
CA LYS A 266 -41.96 11.15 13.01
C LYS A 266 -43.06 12.12 13.43
N ALA A 267 -43.95 12.49 12.50
CA ALA A 267 -45.12 13.32 12.80
C ALA A 267 -46.11 12.60 13.74
N LYS A 268 -46.47 11.34 13.45
CA LYS A 268 -47.34 10.53 14.32
C LYS A 268 -46.77 10.36 15.73
N THR A 269 -45.45 10.14 15.84
CA THR A 269 -44.76 9.98 17.12
C THR A 269 -44.75 11.27 17.95
N LYS A 270 -44.77 12.44 17.30
CA LYS A 270 -44.90 13.75 17.96
C LYS A 270 -46.33 14.04 18.43
N GLU A 271 -47.36 13.57 17.73
CA GLU A 271 -48.76 13.75 18.12
C GLU A 271 -49.20 12.83 19.26
N THR A 272 -48.46 11.73 19.49
CA THR A 272 -48.77 10.72 20.53
C THR A 272 -48.04 10.99 21.85
N LYS A 273 -47.17 12.00 21.91
CA LYS A 273 -46.44 12.45 23.12
C LYS A 273 -46.96 13.79 23.60
#